data_AF-A0A1Q3N1U0-F1
#
_entry.id   AF-A0A1Q3N1U0-F1
#
_cell.length_a   1.000
_cell.length_b   1.000
_cell.length_c   1.000
_cell.angle_alpha   90.00
_cell.angle_beta   90.00
_cell.angle_gamma   90.00
#
_symmetry.space_group_name_H-M   'P 1'
#
loop_
_entity.id
_entity.type
_entity.pdbx_description
1 polymer ?
#
loop_
_entity_poly.entity_id
_entity_poly.type
_entity_poly.pdbx_seq_one_letter_code
_entity_poly.pdbx_strand_id
1 'polypeptide(L)'
;MSIIIVYLIYLWITVIHCIFTGATLYFFWGARMVRHHRLVNIAIFAVCLAFLETYWMPLSGPLQLTVNTTDTLIQRHFGIDRQTNIIGILRPRYFHVVLWLVQGVFTEWLCRRQYIRIINRKGGNQ
;
A
#
# COMPACT_ATOMS: atom_id res chain seq x y z
N MET A 1 16.92 -15.28 5.62
CA MET A 1 16.12 -14.70 4.51
C MET A 1 16.64 -13.29 4.28
N SER A 2 17.10 -12.95 3.07
CA SER A 2 17.72 -11.64 2.82
C SER A 2 16.70 -10.51 3.06
N ILE A 3 17.13 -9.41 3.67
CA ILE A 3 16.30 -8.21 3.95
C ILE A 3 15.60 -7.70 2.70
N ILE A 4 16.27 -7.82 1.55
CA ILE A 4 15.72 -7.47 0.25
C ILE A 4 14.41 -8.21 -0.02
N ILE A 5 14.33 -9.50 0.33
CA ILE A 5 13.12 -10.31 0.14
C ILE A 5 11.98 -9.80 1.05
N VAL A 6 12.30 -9.36 2.26
CA VAL A 6 11.33 -8.77 3.19
C VAL A 6 10.76 -7.47 2.63
N TYR A 7 11.61 -6.59 2.09
CA TYR A 7 11.16 -5.36 1.43
C TYR A 7 10.34 -5.63 0.16
N LEU A 8 10.71 -6.64 -0.63
CA LEU A 8 9.95 -7.03 -1.81
C LEU A 8 8.56 -7.56 -1.44
N ILE A 9 8.45 -8.37 -0.38
CA ILE A 9 7.15 -8.86 0.13
C ILE A 9 6.31 -7.69 0.64
N TYR A 10 6.91 -6.77 1.41
CA TYR A 10 6.22 -5.58 1.89
C TYR A 10 5.70 -4.73 0.72
N LEU A 11 6.54 -4.43 -0.27
CA LEU A 11 6.14 -3.72 -1.48
C LEU A 11 4.97 -4.43 -2.17
N TRP A 12 5.03 -5.75 -2.29
CA TRP A 12 3.95 -6.54 -2.88
C TRP A 12 2.63 -6.40 -2.12
N ILE A 13 2.65 -6.51 -0.79
CA ILE A 13 1.47 -6.32 0.07
C ILE A 13 0.89 -4.92 -0.12
N THR A 14 1.72 -3.89 -0.14
CA THR A 14 1.24 -2.51 -0.34
C THR A 14 0.59 -2.31 -1.72
N VAL A 15 1.08 -2.99 -2.76
CA VAL A 15 0.44 -2.96 -4.10
C VAL A 15 -0.93 -3.63 -4.07
N ILE A 16 -1.09 -4.77 -3.40
CA ILE A 16 -2.42 -5.40 -3.21
C ILE A 16 -3.38 -4.42 -2.54
N HIS A 17 -2.92 -3.82 -1.46
CA HIS A 17 -3.70 -2.87 -0.68
C HIS A 17 -4.16 -1.67 -1.51
N CYS A 18 -3.29 -1.15 -2.38
CA CYS A 18 -3.64 -0.10 -3.35
C CYS A 18 -4.78 -0.53 -4.27
N ILE A 19 -4.63 -1.69 -4.92
CA ILE A 19 -5.63 -2.19 -5.87
C ILE A 19 -6.95 -2.47 -5.17
N PHE A 20 -6.91 -3.10 -3.99
CA PHE A 20 -8.12 -3.43 -3.22
C PHE A 20 -8.86 -2.17 -2.74
N THR A 21 -8.13 -1.19 -2.21
CA THR A 21 -8.69 0.08 -1.75
C THR A 21 -9.30 0.86 -2.92
N GLY A 22 -8.57 0.92 -4.03
CA GLY A 22 -9.00 1.50 -5.30
C GLY A 22 -10.30 0.90 -5.83
N ALA A 23 -10.31 -0.42 -5.98
CA ALA A 23 -11.48 -1.17 -6.48
C ALA A 23 -12.70 -0.98 -5.58
N THR A 24 -12.52 -1.09 -4.26
CA THR A 24 -13.60 -0.93 -3.27
C THR A 24 -14.22 0.47 -3.34
N LEU A 25 -13.39 1.52 -3.29
CA LEU A 25 -13.89 2.90 -3.32
C LEU A 25 -14.58 3.25 -4.64
N TYR A 26 -14.02 2.81 -5.78
CA TYR A 26 -14.65 3.04 -7.08
C TYR A 26 -15.91 2.20 -7.30
N PHE A 27 -16.01 1.02 -6.68
CA PHE A 27 -17.23 0.21 -6.73
C PHE A 27 -18.39 0.91 -6.02
N PHE A 28 -18.19 1.39 -4.79
CA PHE A 28 -19.24 2.03 -4.00
C PHE A 28 -19.51 3.48 -4.39
N TRP A 29 -18.46 4.26 -4.70
CA TRP A 29 -18.55 5.71 -4.89
C TRP A 29 -18.03 6.21 -6.24
N GLY A 30 -17.76 5.35 -7.22
CA GLY A 30 -17.11 5.74 -8.48
C GLY A 30 -17.76 6.94 -9.19
N ALA A 31 -19.09 7.01 -9.27
CA ALA A 31 -19.78 8.13 -9.91
C ALA A 31 -19.60 9.47 -9.16
N ARG A 32 -19.43 9.41 -7.84
CA ARG A 32 -19.11 10.58 -7.01
C ARG A 32 -17.62 10.91 -7.17
N MET A 33 -16.73 9.91 -7.05
CA MET A 33 -15.27 10.08 -7.19
C MET A 33 -14.85 10.68 -8.53
N VAL A 34 -15.48 10.28 -9.64
CA VAL A 34 -15.20 10.86 -10.97
C VAL A 34 -15.48 12.36 -11.02
N ARG A 35 -16.49 12.83 -10.26
CA ARG A 35 -16.88 14.25 -10.17
C ARG A 35 -16.02 15.07 -9.21
N HIS A 36 -15.37 14.43 -8.24
CA HIS A 36 -14.47 15.13 -7.32
C HIS A 36 -13.13 15.49 -7.99
N HIS A 37 -12.46 16.49 -7.41
CA HIS A 37 -11.11 16.85 -7.80
C HIS A 37 -10.14 15.71 -7.48
N ARG A 38 -9.23 15.40 -8.41
CA ARG A 38 -8.31 14.25 -8.30
C ARG A 38 -7.50 14.26 -7.00
N LEU A 39 -7.06 15.44 -6.56
CA LEU A 39 -6.31 15.59 -5.31
C LEU A 39 -7.09 15.12 -4.07
N VAL A 40 -8.41 15.31 -4.05
CA VAL A 40 -9.27 14.85 -2.95
C VAL A 40 -9.31 13.32 -2.95
N ASN A 41 -9.49 12.70 -4.11
CA ASN A 41 -9.48 11.23 -4.23
C ASN A 41 -8.12 10.65 -3.81
N ILE A 42 -7.01 11.27 -4.23
CA ILE A 42 -5.66 10.87 -3.83
C ILE A 42 -5.49 10.95 -2.31
N ALA A 43 -5.96 12.02 -1.67
CA ALA A 43 -5.92 12.16 -0.22
C ALA A 43 -6.75 11.07 0.48
N ILE A 44 -7.96 10.78 -0.01
CA ILE A 44 -8.80 9.68 0.50
C ILE A 44 -8.06 8.34 0.39
N PHE A 45 -7.47 8.05 -0.78
CA PHE A 45 -6.70 6.82 -0.96
C PHE A 45 -5.50 6.73 -0.03
N ALA A 46 -4.73 7.82 0.11
CA ALA A 46 -3.57 7.86 0.99
C ALA A 46 -3.96 7.62 2.46
N VAL A 47 -5.08 8.20 2.91
CA VAL A 47 -5.59 7.96 4.28
C VAL A 47 -6.05 6.51 4.46
N CYS A 48 -6.78 5.94 3.50
CA CYS A 48 -7.20 4.54 3.58
C CYS A 48 -6.00 3.58 3.56
N LEU A 49 -4.99 3.86 2.74
CA LEU A 49 -3.73 3.10 2.70
C LEU A 49 -2.97 3.21 4.00
N ALA A 50 -2.83 4.42 4.55
CA ALA A 50 -2.20 4.64 5.85
C ALA A 50 -2.90 3.84 6.96
N PHE A 51 -4.24 3.85 6.98
CA PHE A 51 -5.02 3.08 7.94
C PHE A 51 -4.78 1.58 7.80
N LEU A 52 -4.88 1.07 6.57
CA LEU A 52 -4.69 -0.35 6.28
C LEU A 52 -3.27 -0.78 6.67
N GLU A 53 -2.26 0.04 6.34
CA GLU A 53 -0.87 -0.19 6.69
C GLU A 53 -0.58 -0.18 8.18
N THR A 54 -1.20 0.75 8.90
CA THR A 54 -1.06 0.82 10.36
C THR A 54 -1.77 -0.34 11.05
N TYR A 55 -2.84 -0.88 10.47
CA TYR A 55 -3.65 -1.95 11.06
C TYR A 55 -3.11 -3.37 10.79
N TRP A 56 -2.56 -3.65 9.59
CA TRP A 56 -2.07 -5.00 9.29
C TRP A 56 -0.75 -5.32 10.01
N MET A 57 0.10 -4.31 10.28
CA MET A 57 1.39 -4.50 10.95
C MET A 57 1.27 -5.16 12.34
N PRO A 58 0.44 -4.67 13.30
CA PRO A 58 0.28 -5.33 14.58
C PRO A 58 -0.39 -6.72 14.47
N LEU A 59 -1.29 -6.93 13.50
CA LEU A 59 -1.90 -8.25 13.24
C LEU A 59 -0.90 -9.29 12.72
N SER A 60 0.13 -8.86 12.00
CA SER A 60 1.23 -9.74 11.60
C SER A 60 2.24 -10.00 12.74
N GLY A 61 2.14 -9.25 13.85
CA GLY A 61 2.95 -9.38 15.08
C GLY A 61 3.25 -10.81 15.53
N PRO A 62 2.22 -11.67 15.64
CA PRO A 62 2.36 -13.04 16.09
C PRO A 62 3.09 -13.99 15.11
N LEU A 63 3.32 -13.58 13.85
CA LEU A 63 3.98 -14.44 12.86
C LEU A 63 5.48 -14.65 13.13
N GLN A 64 6.06 -13.95 14.12
CA GLN A 64 7.46 -14.08 14.57
C GLN A 64 8.48 -14.18 13.42
N LEU A 65 8.26 -13.40 12.34
CA LEU A 65 9.17 -13.39 11.20
C LEU A 65 10.44 -12.64 11.63
N THR A 66 11.50 -13.39 11.92
CA THR A 66 12.83 -12.87 12.27
C THR A 66 13.77 -12.90 11.06
N VAL A 67 14.46 -11.78 10.80
CA VAL A 67 15.51 -11.74 9.77
C VAL A 67 16.79 -12.34 10.33
N ASN A 68 17.27 -13.43 9.75
CA ASN A 68 18.61 -13.92 10.01
C ASN A 68 19.55 -13.44 8.89
N THR A 69 20.54 -12.60 9.23
CA THR A 69 21.60 -12.12 8.33
C THR A 69 22.95 -12.28 9.01
N THR A 70 23.97 -12.73 8.26
CA THR A 70 25.36 -12.84 8.72
C THR A 70 26.20 -11.60 8.40
N ASP A 71 25.64 -10.67 7.62
CA ASP A 71 26.32 -9.45 7.19
C ASP A 71 26.27 -8.37 8.29
N THR A 72 27.44 -8.06 8.86
CA THR A 72 27.59 -7.13 9.98
C THR A 72 27.39 -5.66 9.59
N LEU A 73 27.62 -5.29 8.32
CA LEU A 73 27.34 -3.94 7.80
C LEU A 73 25.83 -3.68 7.77
N ILE A 74 25.09 -4.67 7.29
CA ILE A 74 23.64 -4.64 7.24
C ILE A 74 23.03 -4.61 8.65
N GLN A 75 23.55 -5.43 9.58
CA GLN A 75 23.12 -5.41 10.99
C GLN A 75 23.30 -4.03 11.62
N ARG A 76 24.44 -3.36 11.37
CA ARG A 76 24.73 -2.01 11.90
C ARG A 76 23.88 -0.93 11.25
N HIS A 77 23.73 -0.95 9.94
CA HIS A 77 23.01 0.11 9.20
C HIS A 77 21.52 0.12 9.54
N PHE A 78 20.92 -1.05 9.69
CA PHE A 78 19.49 -1.19 9.98
C PHE A 78 19.18 -1.44 11.46
N GLY A 79 20.20 -1.60 12.33
CA GLY A 79 20.03 -1.90 13.75
C GLY A 79 19.36 -3.25 14.00
N ILE A 80 19.71 -4.27 13.21
CA ILE A 80 19.06 -5.59 13.22
C ILE A 80 19.95 -6.58 13.99
N ASP A 81 19.40 -7.18 15.04
CA ASP A 81 19.97 -8.33 15.74
C ASP A 81 19.19 -9.63 15.43
N ARG A 82 19.62 -10.75 16.03
CA ARG A 82 18.95 -12.06 15.85
C ARG A 82 17.52 -12.11 16.42
N GLN A 83 17.11 -11.14 17.23
CA GLN A 83 15.78 -11.05 17.85
C GLN A 83 14.90 -9.98 17.19
N THR A 84 15.42 -9.29 16.17
CA THR A 84 14.71 -8.17 15.54
C THR A 84 13.56 -8.69 14.70
N ASN A 85 12.34 -8.42 15.18
CA ASN A 85 11.12 -8.70 14.47
C ASN A 85 11.05 -7.84 13.20
N ILE A 86 10.76 -8.46 12.05
CA ILE A 86 10.56 -7.79 10.75
C ILE A 86 9.59 -6.61 10.85
N ILE A 87 8.61 -6.69 11.73
CA ILE A 87 7.59 -5.64 11.92
C ILE A 87 8.19 -4.36 12.51
N GLY A 88 9.26 -4.47 13.29
CA GLY A 88 10.03 -3.31 13.76
C GLY A 88 10.76 -2.58 12.63
N ILE A 89 11.18 -3.31 11.61
CA ILE A 89 11.84 -2.76 10.40
C ILE A 89 10.81 -2.10 9.50
N LEU A 90 9.62 -2.70 9.36
CA LEU A 90 8.55 -2.23 8.48
C LEU A 90 7.68 -1.11 9.07
N ARG A 91 7.92 -0.69 10.32
CA ARG A 91 7.12 0.39 10.94
C ARG A 91 7.07 1.63 10.05
N PRO A 92 5.89 2.29 9.93
CA PRO A 92 5.75 3.46 9.07
C PRO A 92 6.68 4.56 9.56
N ARG A 93 7.61 4.97 8.71
CA ARG A 93 8.46 6.16 8.90
C ARG A 93 7.95 7.29 8.03
N TYR A 94 8.47 8.52 8.20
CA TYR A 94 8.09 9.69 7.38
C TYR A 94 8.12 9.42 5.87
N PHE A 95 9.06 8.59 5.38
CA PHE A 95 9.13 8.18 3.98
C PHE A 95 7.87 7.43 3.47
N HIS A 96 7.17 6.72 4.34
CA HIS A 96 5.96 5.96 4.00
C HIS A 96 4.78 6.87 3.66
N VAL A 97 4.72 8.08 4.24
CA VAL A 97 3.70 9.08 3.87
C VAL A 97 3.83 9.45 2.39
N VAL A 98 5.07 9.63 1.92
CA VAL A 98 5.34 9.90 0.50
C VAL A 98 4.94 8.70 -0.35
N LEU A 99 5.28 7.48 0.11
CA LEU A 99 4.88 6.25 -0.56
C LEU A 99 3.36 6.14 -0.72
N TRP A 100 2.59 6.44 0.33
CA TRP A 100 1.12 6.40 0.31
C TRP A 100 0.51 7.43 -0.63
N LEU A 101 1.11 8.62 -0.74
CA LEU A 101 0.68 9.63 -1.69
C LEU A 101 0.95 9.19 -3.14
N VAL A 102 2.14 8.65 -3.41
CA VAL A 102 2.48 8.10 -4.74
C VAL A 102 1.54 6.95 -5.11
N GLN A 103 1.27 6.07 -4.15
CA GLN A 103 0.31 4.99 -4.28
C GLN A 103 -1.13 5.48 -4.50
N GLY A 104 -1.54 6.54 -3.80
CA GLY A 104 -2.84 7.19 -4.00
C GLY A 104 -2.99 7.77 -5.41
N VAL A 105 -1.93 8.40 -5.94
CA VAL A 105 -1.87 8.87 -7.34
C VAL A 105 -2.02 7.70 -8.31
N PHE A 106 -1.25 6.63 -8.12
CA PHE A 106 -1.30 5.45 -8.97
C PHE A 106 -2.68 4.78 -8.95
N THR A 107 -3.25 4.62 -7.75
CA THR A 107 -4.57 4.01 -7.53
C THR A 107 -5.67 4.82 -8.18
N GLU A 108 -5.68 6.15 -7.98
CA GLU A 108 -6.64 7.05 -8.63
C GLU A 108 -6.54 6.95 -10.15
N TRP A 109 -5.32 6.99 -10.71
CA TRP A 109 -5.13 6.88 -12.15
C TRP A 109 -5.66 5.57 -12.73
N LEU A 110 -5.31 4.44 -12.10
CA LEU A 110 -5.68 3.11 -12.58
C LEU A 110 -7.18 2.86 -12.46
N CYS A 111 -7.74 3.05 -11.26
CA CYS A 111 -9.13 2.72 -10.96
C CYS A 111 -10.11 3.65 -11.66
N ARG A 112 -9.81 4.96 -11.76
CA ARG A 112 -10.63 5.90 -12.54
C ARG A 112 -10.70 5.51 -14.01
N ARG A 113 -9.55 5.14 -14.60
CA ARG A 113 -9.48 4.72 -16.00
C ARG A 113 -10.28 3.45 -16.26
N GLN A 114 -10.19 2.47 -15.37
CA GLN A 114 -10.99 1.25 -15.48
C GLN A 114 -12.49 1.53 -15.30
N TYR A 115 -12.88 2.31 -14.30
CA TYR A 115 -14.27 2.65 -14.04
C TYR A 115 -14.94 3.36 -15.22
N ILE A 116 -14.28 4.36 -15.80
CA ILE A 116 -14.80 5.08 -16.99
C ILE A 116 -14.94 4.12 -18.18
N ARG A 117 -13.98 3.21 -18.40
CA ARG A 117 -14.09 2.20 -19.46
C ARG A 117 -15.29 1.29 -19.25
N ILE A 118 -15.57 0.87 -18.02
CA ILE A 118 -16.71 0.01 -17.70
C ILE A 118 -18.03 0.74 -17.97
N ILE A 119 -18.14 2.01 -17.56
CA ILE A 119 -19.33 2.83 -17.84
C ILE A 119 -19.53 2.99 -19.35
N ASN A 120 -18.50 3.36 -20.11
CA ASN A 120 -18.62 3.58 -21.55
C ASN A 120 -19.00 2.29 -22.30
N ARG A 121 -18.52 1.13 -21.85
CA ARG A 121 -18.93 -0.17 -22.41
C ARG A 121 -20.39 -0.51 -22.12
N LYS A 122 -20.91 -0.12 -20.95
CA LYS A 122 -22.32 -0.34 -20.60
C LYS A 122 -23.27 0.65 -21.30
N GLY A 123 -22.81 1.89 -21.55
CA GLY A 123 -23.60 2.91 -22.22
C GLY A 123 -23.62 2.83 -23.75
N GLY A 124 -22.65 2.16 -24.37
CA GLY A 124 -22.59 1.98 -25.84
C GLY A 124 -23.35 0.75 -26.39
N ASN A 125 -24.00 -0.02 -25.52
CA ASN A 125 -24.84 -1.18 -25.87
C ASN A 125 -26.35 -0.86 -25.74
N GLN A 126 -26.71 0.42 -25.68
CA GLN A 126 -28.08 0.93 -25.79
C GLN A 126 -28.21 1.73 -27.08
#